data_AF-A0A6M4X574-F1
#
_entry.id   AF-A0A6M4X574-F1
#
_cell.length_a   1.000
_cell.length_b   1.000
_cell.length_c   1.000
_cell.angle_alpha   90.00
_cell.angle_beta   90.00
_cell.angle_gamma   90.00
#
_symmetry.space_group_name_H-M   'P 1'
#
loop_
_entity.id
_entity.type
_entity.pdbx_description
1 polymer ?
#
loop_
_entity_poly.entity_id
_entity_poly.type
_entity_poly.pdbx_seq_one_letter_code
_entity_poly.pdbx_strand_id
1 'polypeptide(L)'
;MATLPNPLPKLASDPSGRSLGLQLPPGRLIDTTDEGVWHEPLLWHAEQSASSGNWTALGGTAGRAGLVPVLVDLGGSQGGPSEWELMPAAVSYPGDHDAEEILAEYWEECAADGEEWPGLAAPGTLTADPDARAAQIADTLAEQGPSWFGSPHVALVPARRSADVPAAVGWSGPANHEHDVARLCAVLRSWEDRFGIRVVGLGFDVLAVSVAAPPGTLAEAEPIAAEHFAFCPDNVLQGPGTLEAYAQQLVGEPTWTFWWD
;
A
#
# COMPACT_ATOMS: atom_id res chain seq x y z
N MET A 1 7.05 -19.65 11.10
CA MET A 1 7.12 -18.22 10.74
C MET A 1 7.62 -17.46 11.96
N ALA A 2 8.77 -16.78 11.89
CA ALA A 2 9.20 -15.92 12.99
C ALA A 2 8.42 -14.60 12.85
N THR A 3 7.25 -14.54 13.48
CA THR A 3 6.50 -13.28 13.61
C THR A 3 7.37 -12.30 14.37
N LEU A 4 7.56 -11.11 13.80
CA LEU A 4 8.16 -10.03 14.55
C LEU A 4 7.30 -9.74 15.78
N PRO A 5 7.91 -9.40 16.92
CA PRO A 5 7.14 -8.93 18.05
C PRO A 5 6.36 -7.70 17.64
N ASN A 6 5.03 -7.76 17.71
CA ASN A 6 4.18 -6.61 17.47
C ASN A 6 4.43 -5.55 18.57
N PRO A 7 4.93 -4.34 18.22
CA PRO A 7 5.23 -3.30 19.21
C PRO A 7 3.99 -2.50 19.63
N LEU A 8 2.87 -2.58 18.88
CA LEU A 8 1.66 -1.77 19.12
C LEU A 8 1.01 -1.96 20.49
N PRO A 9 0.98 -3.16 21.11
CA PRO A 9 0.45 -3.33 22.47
C PRO A 9 1.09 -2.40 23.51
N LYS A 10 2.34 -1.95 23.30
CA LYS A 10 3.00 -0.99 24.21
C LYS A 10 2.32 0.37 24.24
N LEU A 11 1.67 0.78 23.13
CA LEU A 11 0.96 2.05 23.02
C LEU A 11 -0.28 2.11 23.93
N ALA A 12 -0.84 0.98 24.35
CA ALA A 12 -1.93 0.97 25.34
C ALA A 12 -1.46 1.50 26.71
N SER A 13 -0.21 1.20 27.09
CA SER A 13 0.38 1.66 28.36
C SER A 13 1.19 2.94 28.24
N ASP A 14 1.67 3.26 27.04
CA ASP A 14 2.41 4.48 26.71
C ASP A 14 1.90 5.06 25.38
N PRO A 15 0.74 5.75 25.40
CA PRO A 15 0.11 6.27 24.18
C PRO A 15 0.99 7.28 23.41
N SER A 16 1.97 7.88 24.08
CA SER A 16 2.93 8.79 23.45
C SER A 16 4.00 8.08 22.62
N GLY A 17 4.14 6.76 22.75
CA GLY A 17 5.12 5.94 22.04
C GLY A 17 6.58 6.17 22.46
N ARG A 18 6.85 6.85 23.58
CA ARG A 18 8.22 7.18 24.03
C ARG A 18 9.08 5.96 24.29
N SER A 19 8.49 4.89 24.79
CA SER A 19 9.14 3.58 24.99
C SER A 19 9.57 2.91 23.67
N LEU A 20 8.98 3.33 22.54
CA LEU A 20 9.37 2.95 21.18
C LEU A 20 10.26 4.01 20.52
N GLY A 21 10.62 5.08 21.24
CA GLY A 21 11.38 6.21 20.72
C GLY A 21 10.54 7.22 19.93
N LEU A 22 9.21 7.07 19.92
CA LEU A 22 8.28 7.91 19.16
C LEU A 22 7.74 9.09 19.99
N GLN A 23 7.11 10.03 19.31
CA GLN A 23 6.37 11.15 19.90
C GLN A 23 5.01 11.25 19.20
N LEU A 24 4.12 10.32 19.53
CA LEU A 24 2.83 10.20 18.86
C LEU A 24 1.82 11.22 19.41
N PRO A 25 0.98 11.82 18.54
CA PRO A 25 -0.23 12.52 18.98
C PRO A 25 -1.25 11.54 19.59
N PRO A 26 -2.38 12.03 20.15
CA PRO A 26 -3.52 11.17 20.46
C PRO A 26 -3.93 10.33 19.25
N GLY A 27 -4.24 9.07 19.51
CA GLY A 27 -4.54 8.09 18.47
C GLY A 27 -5.17 6.83 19.05
N ARG A 28 -5.62 5.97 18.15
CA ARG A 28 -6.39 4.76 18.47
C ARG A 28 -5.69 3.53 17.95
N LEU A 29 -5.74 2.46 18.75
CA LEU A 29 -5.37 1.11 18.33
C LEU A 29 -6.57 0.44 17.68
N ILE A 30 -6.36 -0.22 16.55
CA ILE A 30 -7.37 -0.98 15.83
C ILE A 30 -7.04 -2.47 15.94
N ASP A 31 -7.97 -3.22 16.51
CA ASP A 31 -7.95 -4.68 16.65
C ASP A 31 -9.26 -5.31 16.13
N THR A 32 -10.16 -4.52 15.54
CA THR A 32 -11.39 -5.02 14.92
C THR A 32 -11.09 -5.75 13.61
N THR A 33 -11.71 -6.91 13.42
CA THR A 33 -11.66 -7.77 12.22
C THR A 33 -13.06 -8.25 11.86
N ASP A 34 -13.23 -8.87 10.70
CA ASP A 34 -14.48 -9.53 10.30
C ASP A 34 -14.95 -10.59 11.33
N GLU A 35 -14.01 -11.32 11.93
CA GLU A 35 -14.32 -12.36 12.94
C GLU A 35 -14.41 -11.81 14.38
N GLY A 36 -14.36 -10.48 14.57
CA GLY A 36 -14.43 -9.82 15.87
C GLY A 36 -13.10 -9.22 16.32
N VAL A 37 -12.79 -9.30 17.61
CA VAL A 37 -11.57 -8.65 18.17
C VAL A 37 -10.37 -9.57 17.99
N TRP A 38 -9.33 -9.05 17.33
CA TRP A 38 -8.04 -9.71 17.17
C TRP A 38 -7.25 -9.71 18.49
N HIS A 39 -6.35 -10.68 18.64
CA HIS A 39 -5.60 -10.87 19.89
C HIS A 39 -4.53 -9.80 20.14
N GLU A 40 -4.18 -9.00 19.12
CA GLU A 40 -3.27 -7.86 19.20
C GLU A 40 -3.70 -6.76 18.21
N PRO A 41 -3.30 -5.49 18.42
CA PRO A 41 -3.62 -4.43 17.47
C PRO A 41 -2.95 -4.63 16.12
N LEU A 42 -3.70 -4.42 15.04
CA LEU A 42 -3.25 -4.50 13.65
C LEU A 42 -2.60 -3.19 13.20
N LEU A 43 -3.15 -2.05 13.64
CA LEU A 43 -2.56 -0.74 13.38
C LEU A 43 -2.88 0.25 14.50
N TRP A 44 -2.09 1.31 14.57
CA TRP A 44 -2.43 2.52 15.30
C TRP A 44 -2.68 3.64 14.29
N HIS A 45 -3.66 4.51 14.50
CA HIS A 45 -3.80 5.75 13.72
C HIS A 45 -4.01 6.97 14.62
N ALA A 46 -3.56 8.13 14.15
CA ALA A 46 -3.81 9.41 14.82
C ALA A 46 -5.31 9.75 14.78
N GLU A 47 -5.78 10.52 15.78
CA GLU A 47 -7.15 11.08 15.79
C GLU A 47 -7.28 12.37 14.98
N GLN A 48 -6.15 13.01 14.68
CA GLN A 48 -6.10 14.25 13.90
C GLN A 48 -5.72 13.94 12.46
N SER A 49 -6.37 14.62 11.52
CA SER A 49 -6.02 14.52 10.11
C SER A 49 -4.53 14.84 9.90
N ALA A 50 -3.93 14.12 8.97
CA ALA A 50 -2.56 14.31 8.57
C ALA A 50 -2.35 15.73 8.02
N SER A 51 -1.16 16.26 8.28
CA SER A 51 -0.65 17.51 7.73
C SER A 51 0.80 17.31 7.29
N SER A 52 1.32 18.19 6.43
CA SER A 52 2.69 18.08 5.92
C SER A 52 3.70 17.94 7.06
N GLY A 53 4.64 17.00 6.89
CA GLY A 53 5.69 16.70 7.84
C GLY A 53 5.31 15.68 8.92
N ASN A 54 4.02 15.32 9.09
CA ASN A 54 3.66 14.27 10.05
C ASN A 54 4.27 12.91 9.68
N TRP A 55 4.28 12.54 8.40
CA TRP A 55 4.94 11.32 7.92
C TRP A 55 6.43 11.32 8.23
N THR A 56 7.12 12.40 7.83
CA THR A 56 8.56 12.60 8.04
C THR A 56 8.95 12.53 9.51
N ALA A 57 8.12 13.06 10.40
CA ALA A 57 8.36 13.05 11.85
C ALA A 57 8.38 11.62 12.44
N LEU A 58 7.61 10.68 11.86
CA LEU A 58 7.60 9.28 12.28
C LEU A 58 8.78 8.50 11.65
N GLY A 59 8.93 8.63 10.34
CA GLY A 59 10.02 8.15 9.48
C GLY A 59 10.90 7.03 10.05
N GLY A 60 12.23 7.23 10.01
CA GLY A 60 13.20 6.21 10.42
C GLY A 60 13.11 5.77 11.88
N THR A 61 12.43 6.52 12.74
CA THR A 61 12.22 6.13 14.15
C THR A 61 11.17 5.02 14.25
N ALA A 62 10.06 5.15 13.52
CA ALA A 62 9.06 4.09 13.41
C ALA A 62 9.69 2.81 12.84
N GLY A 63 10.51 2.93 11.78
CA GLY A 63 11.20 1.78 11.19
C GLY A 63 12.09 1.02 12.19
N ARG A 64 12.83 1.72 13.07
CA ARG A 64 13.63 1.09 14.13
C ARG A 64 12.79 0.35 15.18
N ALA A 65 11.54 0.78 15.37
CA ALA A 65 10.59 0.12 16.25
C ALA A 65 9.87 -1.06 15.58
N GLY A 66 10.12 -1.33 14.29
CA GLY A 66 9.40 -2.34 13.52
C GLY A 66 8.02 -1.88 13.07
N LEU A 67 7.85 -0.56 12.89
CA LEU A 67 6.61 0.08 12.46
C LEU A 67 6.83 0.79 11.13
N VAL A 68 5.85 0.70 10.24
CA VAL A 68 5.83 1.39 8.95
C VAL A 68 4.72 2.44 8.97
N PRO A 69 5.00 3.71 8.64
CA PRO A 69 3.96 4.71 8.46
C PRO A 69 3.15 4.43 7.19
N VAL A 70 1.85 4.72 7.25
CA VAL A 70 0.92 4.72 6.12
C VAL A 70 -0.17 5.77 6.38
N LEU A 71 -0.74 6.39 5.36
CA LEU A 71 -1.96 7.18 5.53
C LEU A 71 -3.16 6.26 5.37
N VAL A 72 -4.13 6.34 6.28
CA VAL A 72 -5.43 5.67 6.17
C VAL A 72 -6.54 6.69 5.99
N ASP A 73 -7.55 6.37 5.17
CA ASP A 73 -8.74 7.20 5.08
C ASP A 73 -9.72 6.87 6.21
N LEU A 74 -10.16 7.88 6.96
CA LEU A 74 -11.26 7.74 7.93
C LEU A 74 -12.58 8.35 7.43
N GLY A 75 -12.57 8.98 6.25
CA GLY A 75 -13.69 9.74 5.68
C GLY A 75 -14.29 9.09 4.43
N GLY A 76 -13.82 7.90 4.05
CA GLY A 76 -14.36 7.14 2.92
C GLY A 76 -15.83 6.76 3.13
N SER A 77 -16.52 6.42 2.04
CA SER A 77 -17.94 6.00 2.07
C SER A 77 -18.18 4.79 2.98
N GLN A 78 -17.17 3.93 3.13
CA GLN A 78 -17.21 2.70 3.94
C GLN A 78 -16.59 2.88 5.33
N GLY A 79 -16.32 4.11 5.77
CA GLY A 79 -15.70 4.39 7.07
C GLY A 79 -14.19 4.16 7.09
N GLY A 80 -13.66 4.00 8.30
CA GLY A 80 -12.23 3.83 8.54
C GLY A 80 -11.85 2.37 8.80
N PRO A 81 -10.59 2.10 9.20
CA PRO A 81 -10.07 0.75 9.37
C PRO A 81 -10.86 -0.15 10.33
N SER A 82 -11.64 0.41 11.26
CA SER A 82 -12.51 -0.39 12.13
C SER A 82 -13.73 -0.97 11.42
N GLU A 83 -14.09 -0.43 10.26
CA GLU A 83 -15.23 -0.82 9.43
C GLU A 83 -14.81 -1.59 8.16
N TRP A 84 -13.51 -1.73 7.89
CA TRP A 84 -12.99 -2.36 6.66
C TRP A 84 -13.01 -3.89 6.66
N GLU A 85 -13.64 -4.55 7.66
CA GLU A 85 -13.74 -6.02 7.71
C GLU A 85 -12.37 -6.72 7.52
N LEU A 86 -11.35 -6.25 8.25
CA LEU A 86 -9.99 -6.78 8.14
C LEU A 86 -9.93 -8.29 8.42
N MET A 87 -9.14 -9.03 7.65
CA MET A 87 -9.08 -10.51 7.68
C MET A 87 -7.65 -11.07 7.90
N PRO A 88 -6.91 -10.69 8.96
CA PRO A 88 -5.52 -11.11 9.17
C PRO A 88 -5.33 -12.64 9.28
N ALA A 89 -6.37 -13.39 9.62
CA ALA A 89 -6.34 -14.86 9.67
C ALA A 89 -6.31 -15.53 8.29
N ALA A 90 -6.81 -14.85 7.25
CA ALA A 90 -6.92 -15.38 5.89
C ALA A 90 -5.67 -15.10 5.04
N VAL A 91 -4.70 -14.36 5.57
CA VAL A 91 -3.51 -13.89 4.84
C VAL A 91 -2.36 -14.87 4.99
N SER A 92 -1.83 -15.34 3.86
CA SER A 92 -0.60 -16.15 3.87
C SER A 92 0.65 -15.26 4.01
N TYR A 93 1.85 -15.82 3.94
CA TYR A 93 3.07 -15.00 4.03
C TYR A 93 3.47 -14.47 2.65
N PRO A 94 3.63 -13.15 2.43
CA PRO A 94 3.98 -12.61 1.11
C PRO A 94 5.31 -13.10 0.53
N GLY A 95 6.18 -13.73 1.34
CA GLY A 95 7.44 -14.29 0.87
C GLY A 95 7.35 -15.73 0.40
N ASP A 96 6.19 -16.36 0.52
CA ASP A 96 5.93 -17.71 0.01
C ASP A 96 5.44 -17.68 -1.46
N HIS A 97 5.25 -16.48 -2.04
CA HIS A 97 4.78 -16.30 -3.42
C HIS A 97 5.82 -15.64 -4.32
N ASP A 98 5.76 -15.95 -5.62
CA ASP A 98 6.55 -15.32 -6.66
C ASP A 98 5.71 -14.28 -7.44
N ALA A 99 6.28 -13.09 -7.63
CA ALA A 99 5.56 -11.98 -8.25
C ALA A 99 5.31 -12.18 -9.75
N GLU A 100 6.22 -12.83 -10.46
CA GLU A 100 6.06 -13.10 -11.90
C GLU A 100 5.00 -14.18 -12.13
N GLU A 101 5.02 -15.24 -11.31
CA GLU A 101 3.97 -16.29 -11.37
C GLU A 101 2.58 -15.71 -11.10
N ILE A 102 2.44 -14.84 -10.09
CA ILE A 102 1.15 -14.18 -9.78
C ILE A 102 0.69 -13.28 -10.92
N LEU A 103 1.56 -12.42 -11.45
CA LEU A 103 1.19 -11.50 -12.53
C LEU A 103 0.85 -12.25 -13.82
N ALA A 104 1.54 -13.34 -14.12
CA ALA A 104 1.22 -14.19 -15.26
C ALA A 104 -0.17 -14.85 -15.08
N GLU A 105 -0.48 -15.36 -13.88
CA GLU A 105 -1.79 -15.92 -13.56
C GLU A 105 -2.92 -14.88 -13.73
N TYR A 106 -2.76 -13.68 -13.14
CA TYR A 106 -3.78 -12.63 -13.28
C TYR A 106 -3.91 -12.10 -14.71
N TRP A 107 -2.80 -12.07 -15.47
CA TRP A 107 -2.85 -11.71 -16.88
C TRP A 107 -3.72 -12.67 -17.68
N GLU A 108 -3.62 -13.99 -17.44
CA GLU A 108 -4.47 -14.98 -18.12
C GLU A 108 -5.96 -14.77 -17.87
N GLU A 109 -6.33 -14.21 -16.72
CA GLU A 109 -7.74 -13.91 -16.38
C GLU A 109 -8.26 -12.61 -17.02
N CYS A 110 -7.38 -11.62 -17.24
CA CYS A 110 -7.77 -10.27 -17.64
C CYS A 110 -7.50 -9.95 -19.12
N ALA A 111 -6.48 -10.56 -19.72
CA ALA A 111 -6.04 -10.27 -21.08
C ALA A 111 -6.98 -10.86 -22.14
N ALA A 112 -6.85 -10.37 -23.38
CA ALA A 112 -7.61 -10.92 -24.49
C ALA A 112 -7.13 -12.34 -24.83
N ASP A 113 -8.06 -13.20 -25.29
CA ASP A 113 -7.77 -14.58 -25.67
C ASP A 113 -6.56 -14.68 -26.61
N GLY A 114 -5.52 -15.39 -26.16
CA GLY A 114 -4.30 -15.64 -26.94
C GLY A 114 -3.20 -14.59 -26.80
N GLU A 115 -3.37 -13.58 -25.95
CA GLU A 115 -2.27 -12.70 -25.56
C GLU A 115 -1.38 -13.37 -24.49
N GLU A 116 -0.10 -13.53 -24.81
CA GLU A 116 0.89 -14.08 -23.89
C GLU A 116 1.36 -13.01 -22.89
N TRP A 117 1.64 -13.42 -21.65
CA TRP A 117 2.23 -12.56 -20.63
C TRP A 117 3.57 -11.96 -21.12
N PRO A 118 3.71 -10.61 -21.18
CA PRO A 118 4.94 -9.97 -21.69
C PRO A 118 6.16 -10.09 -20.77
N GLY A 119 6.02 -10.61 -19.56
CA GLY A 119 7.09 -10.67 -18.55
C GLY A 119 7.20 -9.41 -17.70
N LEU A 120 8.01 -9.48 -16.65
CA LEU A 120 8.27 -8.33 -15.77
C LEU A 120 9.03 -7.21 -16.49
N ALA A 121 8.61 -5.97 -16.27
CA ALA A 121 9.32 -4.76 -16.61
C ALA A 121 10.72 -4.73 -15.97
N ALA A 122 11.68 -4.19 -16.71
CA ALA A 122 13.02 -3.99 -16.19
C ALA A 122 13.02 -3.02 -14.99
N PRO A 123 13.94 -3.19 -14.02
CA PRO A 123 14.09 -2.23 -12.92
C PRO A 123 14.34 -0.81 -13.42
N GLY A 124 13.71 0.17 -12.76
CA GLY A 124 13.87 1.58 -13.07
C GLY A 124 15.15 2.18 -12.49
N THR A 125 15.51 3.38 -12.96
CA THR A 125 16.59 4.18 -12.34
C THR A 125 16.01 5.13 -11.31
N LEU A 126 16.44 5.01 -10.05
CA LEU A 126 15.98 5.88 -8.96
C LEU A 126 16.28 7.36 -9.29
N THR A 127 15.23 8.18 -9.24
CA THR A 127 15.29 9.64 -9.41
C THR A 127 15.31 10.38 -8.07
N ALA A 128 14.97 9.68 -6.98
CA ALA A 128 14.97 10.16 -5.61
C ALA A 128 15.25 9.00 -4.64
N ASP A 129 15.58 9.32 -3.40
CA ASP A 129 15.54 8.35 -2.30
C ASP A 129 14.08 7.88 -2.08
N PRO A 130 13.82 6.56 -1.97
CA PRO A 130 12.45 6.04 -1.80
C PRO A 130 11.69 6.61 -0.60
N ASP A 131 12.36 6.77 0.54
CA ASP A 131 11.69 7.23 1.76
C ASP A 131 11.44 8.75 1.70
N ALA A 132 12.35 9.50 1.06
CA ALA A 132 12.13 10.91 0.77
C ALA A 132 10.97 11.13 -0.22
N ARG A 133 10.86 10.29 -1.26
CA ARG A 133 9.74 10.32 -2.21
C ARG A 133 8.43 9.98 -1.53
N ALA A 134 8.40 8.97 -0.68
CA ALA A 134 7.22 8.60 0.10
C ALA A 134 6.74 9.75 1.00
N ALA A 135 7.66 10.43 1.70
CA ALA A 135 7.33 11.58 2.52
C ALA A 135 6.71 12.73 1.69
N GLN A 136 7.26 13.01 0.50
CA GLN A 136 6.72 14.03 -0.40
C GLN A 136 5.30 13.70 -0.88
N ILE A 137 5.06 12.45 -1.27
CA ILE A 137 3.73 12.01 -1.73
C ILE A 137 2.74 11.98 -0.57
N ALA A 138 3.15 11.54 0.62
CA ALA A 138 2.32 11.58 1.82
C ALA A 138 1.88 13.01 2.18
N ASP A 139 2.79 13.99 2.11
CA ASP A 139 2.45 15.40 2.31
C ASP A 139 1.44 15.90 1.24
N THR A 140 1.63 15.49 -0.02
CA THR A 140 0.71 15.84 -1.12
C THR A 140 -0.68 15.25 -0.90
N LEU A 141 -0.78 13.98 -0.50
CA LEU A 141 -2.05 13.31 -0.19
C LEU A 141 -2.73 13.91 1.05
N ALA A 142 -1.96 14.36 2.05
CA ALA A 142 -2.52 14.99 3.24
C ALA A 142 -3.12 16.38 2.95
N GLU A 143 -2.50 17.16 2.06
CA GLU A 143 -2.94 18.54 1.78
C GLU A 143 -3.92 18.65 0.63
N GLN A 144 -3.76 17.81 -0.39
CA GLN A 144 -4.43 17.89 -1.69
C GLN A 144 -4.92 16.51 -2.15
N GLY A 145 -5.28 15.67 -1.18
CA GLY A 145 -5.73 14.30 -1.44
C GLY A 145 -6.87 14.24 -2.45
N PRO A 146 -6.93 13.17 -3.26
CA PRO A 146 -8.04 12.95 -4.18
C PRO A 146 -9.36 12.78 -3.43
N SER A 147 -10.49 12.94 -4.13
CA SER A 147 -11.82 12.92 -3.50
C SER A 147 -12.19 11.60 -2.82
N TRP A 148 -11.54 10.49 -3.20
CA TRP A 148 -11.70 9.17 -2.57
C TRP A 148 -10.90 9.03 -1.27
N PHE A 149 -10.02 9.99 -0.95
CA PHE A 149 -9.17 10.03 0.24
C PHE A 149 -9.54 11.23 1.10
N GLY A 150 -10.75 11.19 1.67
CA GLY A 150 -11.43 12.37 2.20
C GLY A 150 -10.90 12.86 3.55
N SER A 151 -10.35 11.96 4.36
CA SER A 151 -9.87 12.25 5.72
C SER A 151 -8.58 11.48 6.01
N PRO A 152 -7.45 11.89 5.40
CA PRO A 152 -6.17 11.23 5.56
C PRO A 152 -5.69 11.32 7.02
N HIS A 153 -5.37 10.18 7.63
CA HIS A 153 -4.80 10.10 8.98
C HIS A 153 -3.52 9.28 8.95
N VAL A 154 -2.50 9.72 9.68
CA VAL A 154 -1.27 8.94 9.80
C VAL A 154 -1.51 7.72 10.67
N ALA A 155 -1.09 6.56 10.18
CA ALA A 155 -1.12 5.28 10.86
C ALA A 155 0.27 4.65 10.93
N LEU A 156 0.42 3.70 11.86
CA LEU A 156 1.60 2.88 12.07
C LEU A 156 1.20 1.40 12.07
N VAL A 157 1.87 0.61 11.23
CA VAL A 157 1.57 -0.81 11.00
C VAL A 157 2.81 -1.65 11.36
N PRO A 158 2.67 -2.78 12.07
CA PRO A 158 3.78 -3.66 12.43
C PRO A 158 4.24 -4.47 11.22
N ALA A 159 5.19 -3.91 10.46
CA ALA A 159 5.71 -4.50 9.24
C ALA A 159 7.23 -4.27 9.10
N ARG A 160 7.90 -5.09 8.28
CA ARG A 160 9.33 -4.95 7.95
C ARG A 160 9.59 -4.08 6.74
N ARG A 161 8.62 -4.08 5.83
CA ARG A 161 8.69 -3.52 4.50
C ARG A 161 7.41 -2.74 4.25
N SER A 162 7.50 -1.74 3.41
CA SER A 162 6.33 -0.92 3.08
C SER A 162 5.33 -1.73 2.26
N ALA A 163 5.83 -2.58 1.37
CA ALA A 163 5.03 -3.52 0.59
C ALA A 163 4.19 -4.53 1.42
N ASP A 164 4.55 -4.76 2.69
CA ASP A 164 3.86 -5.74 3.56
C ASP A 164 2.70 -5.13 4.34
N VAL A 165 2.51 -3.80 4.27
CA VAL A 165 1.48 -3.10 5.04
C VAL A 165 0.08 -3.69 4.83
N PRO A 166 -0.40 -3.96 3.60
CA PRO A 166 -1.73 -4.51 3.40
C PRO A 166 -1.91 -5.90 4.04
N ALA A 167 -0.93 -6.80 3.86
CA ALA A 167 -0.94 -8.13 4.47
C ALA A 167 -0.87 -8.08 6.01
N ALA A 168 -0.08 -7.16 6.57
CA ALA A 168 0.07 -7.03 8.01
C ALA A 168 -1.23 -6.65 8.74
N VAL A 169 -2.11 -5.90 8.07
CA VAL A 169 -3.42 -5.51 8.64
C VAL A 169 -4.55 -6.43 8.19
N GLY A 170 -4.32 -7.39 7.29
CA GLY A 170 -5.39 -8.19 6.72
C GLY A 170 -6.32 -7.41 5.81
N TRP A 171 -5.79 -6.47 5.03
CA TRP A 171 -6.61 -5.61 4.16
C TRP A 171 -7.36 -6.43 3.10
N SER A 172 -8.66 -6.19 2.98
CA SER A 172 -9.60 -6.95 2.14
C SER A 172 -10.14 -6.16 0.94
N GLY A 173 -9.61 -4.95 0.68
CA GLY A 173 -10.10 -4.09 -0.41
C GLY A 173 -10.22 -4.77 -1.78
N PRO A 174 -9.22 -5.56 -2.21
CA PRO A 174 -9.26 -6.27 -3.50
C PRO A 174 -10.13 -7.54 -3.52
N ALA A 175 -11.10 -7.71 -2.60
CA ALA A 175 -11.81 -8.98 -2.39
C ALA A 175 -12.57 -9.52 -3.61
N ASN A 176 -12.90 -8.69 -4.61
CA ASN A 176 -13.51 -9.16 -5.87
C ASN A 176 -12.48 -9.63 -6.92
N HIS A 177 -11.19 -9.48 -6.64
CA HIS A 177 -10.07 -9.85 -7.50
C HIS A 177 -9.16 -10.89 -6.84
N GLU A 178 -8.75 -10.68 -5.59
CA GLU A 178 -7.88 -11.57 -4.83
C GLU A 178 -8.33 -11.64 -3.36
N HIS A 179 -8.44 -12.85 -2.82
CA HIS A 179 -8.85 -13.10 -1.44
C HIS A 179 -7.67 -13.25 -0.47
N ASP A 180 -6.47 -13.54 -0.97
CA ASP A 180 -5.23 -13.57 -0.20
C ASP A 180 -4.32 -12.38 -0.59
N VAL A 181 -4.50 -11.27 0.13
CA VAL A 181 -3.76 -10.01 -0.10
C VAL A 181 -2.22 -10.17 -0.01
N ALA A 182 -1.71 -11.28 0.55
CA ALA A 182 -0.28 -11.57 0.55
C ALA A 182 0.28 -11.75 -0.86
N ARG A 183 -0.53 -12.24 -1.81
CA ARG A 183 -0.16 -12.39 -3.22
C ARG A 183 0.09 -11.02 -3.86
N LEU A 184 -0.82 -10.06 -3.64
CA LEU A 184 -0.61 -8.68 -4.05
C LEU A 184 0.63 -8.06 -3.39
N CYS A 185 0.87 -8.34 -2.10
CA CYS A 185 2.07 -7.86 -1.42
C CYS A 185 3.38 -8.44 -2.00
N ALA A 186 3.37 -9.64 -2.59
CA ALA A 186 4.52 -10.19 -3.30
C ALA A 186 4.86 -9.36 -4.55
N VAL A 187 3.84 -8.93 -5.31
CA VAL A 187 4.00 -7.99 -6.43
C VAL A 187 4.51 -6.63 -5.94
N LEU A 188 3.93 -6.10 -4.85
CA LEU A 188 4.40 -4.84 -4.24
C LEU A 188 5.87 -4.94 -3.79
N ARG A 189 6.34 -6.09 -3.30
CA ARG A 189 7.77 -6.31 -2.96
C ARG A 189 8.65 -6.26 -4.20
N SER A 190 8.21 -6.89 -5.29
CA SER A 190 8.91 -6.81 -6.58
C SER A 190 9.05 -5.36 -7.05
N TRP A 191 7.98 -4.55 -6.94
CA TRP A 191 8.03 -3.12 -7.24
C TRP A 191 8.84 -2.30 -6.22
N GLU A 192 8.85 -2.70 -4.94
CA GLU A 192 9.66 -2.08 -3.89
C GLU A 192 11.14 -2.21 -4.24
N ASP A 193 11.55 -3.38 -4.71
CA ASP A 193 12.93 -3.67 -5.10
C ASP A 193 13.29 -3.07 -6.48
N ARG A 194 12.36 -3.06 -7.46
CA ARG A 194 12.62 -2.60 -8.84
C ARG A 194 12.43 -1.11 -9.10
N PHE A 195 11.47 -0.49 -8.42
CA PHE A 195 11.07 0.91 -8.66
C PHE A 195 11.16 1.77 -7.40
N GLY A 196 11.55 1.18 -6.27
CA GLY A 196 11.66 1.87 -4.99
C GLY A 196 10.30 2.35 -4.49
N ILE A 197 9.22 1.59 -4.73
CA ILE A 197 7.91 2.02 -4.28
C ILE A 197 7.78 1.99 -2.75
N ARG A 198 6.86 2.78 -2.23
CA ARG A 198 6.39 2.72 -0.83
C ARG A 198 4.88 2.83 -0.82
N VAL A 199 4.20 1.97 -0.08
CA VAL A 199 2.79 2.12 0.26
C VAL A 199 2.64 3.36 1.13
N VAL A 200 1.91 4.36 0.62
CA VAL A 200 1.72 5.66 1.27
C VAL A 200 0.29 5.92 1.68
N GLY A 201 -0.70 5.35 0.97
CA GLY A 201 -2.11 5.53 1.26
C GLY A 201 -2.88 4.22 1.15
N LEU A 202 -3.82 4.02 2.06
CA LEU A 202 -4.75 2.90 2.08
C LEU A 202 -6.16 3.43 2.39
N GLY A 203 -7.11 3.14 1.50
CA GLY A 203 -8.55 3.31 1.74
C GLY A 203 -9.21 1.96 1.98
N PHE A 204 -10.54 1.92 1.88
CA PHE A 204 -11.29 0.67 1.96
C PHE A 204 -10.88 -0.30 0.84
N ASP A 205 -10.86 0.18 -0.39
CA ASP A 205 -10.60 -0.54 -1.65
C ASP A 205 -9.58 0.18 -2.55
N VAL A 206 -8.89 1.20 -2.02
CA VAL A 206 -7.86 1.96 -2.74
C VAL A 206 -6.49 1.80 -2.10
N LEU A 207 -5.48 1.59 -2.94
CA LEU A 207 -4.06 1.58 -2.56
C LEU A 207 -3.32 2.68 -3.32
N ALA A 208 -2.53 3.50 -2.62
CA ALA A 208 -1.62 4.46 -3.23
C ALA A 208 -0.17 4.16 -2.84
N VAL A 209 0.72 4.17 -3.83
CA VAL A 209 2.15 3.98 -3.65
C VAL A 209 2.93 5.15 -4.24
N SER A 210 3.96 5.61 -3.54
CA SER A 210 4.96 6.52 -4.10
C SER A 210 5.97 5.73 -4.93
N VAL A 211 6.54 6.33 -5.97
CA VAL A 211 7.44 5.66 -6.93
C VAL A 211 8.74 6.45 -7.05
N ALA A 212 9.88 5.83 -6.72
CA ALA A 212 11.18 6.51 -6.73
C ALA A 212 11.86 6.47 -8.11
N ALA A 213 11.53 5.48 -8.94
CA ALA A 213 11.99 5.35 -10.33
C ALA A 213 10.80 5.32 -11.32
N PRO A 214 10.08 6.44 -11.51
CA PRO A 214 9.00 6.50 -12.49
C PRO A 214 9.56 6.33 -13.92
N PRO A 215 8.83 5.69 -14.86
CA PRO A 215 9.32 5.50 -16.22
C PRO A 215 9.47 6.85 -16.91
N GLY A 216 10.61 7.08 -17.57
CA GLY A 216 10.91 8.34 -18.26
C GLY A 216 10.41 8.38 -19.71
N THR A 217 10.05 7.23 -20.27
CA THR A 217 9.59 7.09 -21.66
C THR A 217 8.41 6.14 -21.78
N LEU A 218 7.67 6.23 -22.89
CA LEU A 218 6.56 5.32 -23.17
C LEU A 218 7.02 3.86 -23.26
N ALA A 219 8.18 3.59 -23.87
CA ALA A 219 8.73 2.24 -23.98
C ALA A 219 9.09 1.62 -22.62
N GLU A 220 9.43 2.44 -21.62
CA GLU A 220 9.63 1.99 -20.24
C GLU A 220 8.28 1.81 -19.51
N ALA A 221 7.26 2.59 -19.86
CA ALA A 221 5.95 2.58 -19.23
C ALA A 221 5.05 1.43 -19.73
N GLU A 222 5.15 1.02 -20.99
CA GLU A 222 4.35 -0.07 -21.58
C GLU A 222 4.42 -1.39 -20.79
N PRO A 223 5.59 -1.93 -20.42
CA PRO A 223 5.64 -3.16 -19.64
C PRO A 223 5.13 -2.95 -18.20
N ILE A 224 5.30 -1.76 -17.61
CA ILE A 224 4.73 -1.44 -16.30
C ILE A 224 3.19 -1.40 -16.37
N ALA A 225 2.64 -0.84 -17.46
CA ALA A 225 1.20 -0.82 -17.71
C ALA A 225 0.62 -2.24 -17.82
N ALA A 226 1.35 -3.18 -18.42
CA ALA A 226 0.94 -4.58 -18.47
C ALA A 226 0.90 -5.22 -17.06
N GLU A 227 1.92 -4.97 -16.23
CA GLU A 227 1.91 -5.41 -14.83
C GLU A 227 0.76 -4.79 -14.02
N HIS A 228 0.50 -3.49 -14.19
CA HIS A 228 -0.62 -2.82 -13.52
C HIS A 228 -1.98 -3.36 -13.95
N PHE A 229 -2.13 -3.70 -15.23
CA PHE A 229 -3.36 -4.28 -15.75
C PHE A 229 -3.63 -5.68 -15.18
N ALA A 230 -2.60 -6.53 -15.09
CA ALA A 230 -2.72 -7.81 -14.40
C ALA A 230 -3.03 -7.62 -12.90
N PHE A 231 -2.38 -6.66 -12.24
CA PHE A 231 -2.54 -6.41 -10.80
C PHE A 231 -3.88 -5.77 -10.41
N CYS A 232 -4.43 -4.92 -11.28
CA CYS A 232 -5.64 -4.13 -11.05
C CYS A 232 -6.23 -3.73 -12.41
N PRO A 233 -7.03 -4.61 -13.05
CA PRO A 233 -7.54 -4.37 -14.40
C PRO A 233 -8.50 -3.17 -14.47
N ASP A 234 -9.20 -2.86 -13.36
CA ASP A 234 -10.14 -1.74 -13.26
C ASP A 234 -9.49 -0.39 -13.58
N ASN A 235 -8.21 -0.21 -13.23
CA ASN A 235 -7.45 0.99 -13.57
C ASN A 235 -7.42 1.29 -15.07
N VAL A 236 -7.52 0.26 -15.92
CA VAL A 236 -7.54 0.40 -17.37
C VAL A 236 -8.98 0.32 -17.88
N LEU A 237 -9.73 -0.71 -17.50
CA LEU A 237 -11.06 -1.00 -18.04
C LEU A 237 -12.10 0.06 -17.66
N GLN A 238 -11.98 0.64 -16.47
CA GLN A 238 -12.85 1.71 -15.97
C GLN A 238 -12.19 3.10 -16.06
N GLY A 239 -10.94 3.16 -16.56
CA GLY A 239 -10.17 4.37 -16.74
C GLY A 239 -9.98 4.75 -18.22
N PRO A 240 -8.74 4.79 -18.74
CA PRO A 240 -8.44 5.23 -20.11
C PRO A 240 -8.85 4.24 -21.21
N GLY A 241 -9.22 3.00 -20.86
CA GLY A 241 -9.77 1.99 -21.77
C GLY A 241 -8.75 1.21 -22.60
N THR A 242 -7.48 1.63 -22.68
CA THR A 242 -6.42 0.88 -23.37
C THR A 242 -5.10 0.93 -22.61
N LEU A 243 -4.28 -0.12 -22.75
CA LEU A 243 -2.92 -0.19 -22.19
C LEU A 243 -2.02 0.94 -22.69
N GLU A 244 -2.10 1.30 -23.98
CA GLU A 244 -1.31 2.40 -24.54
C GLU A 244 -1.66 3.74 -23.89
N ALA A 245 -2.96 4.04 -23.75
CA ALA A 245 -3.41 5.28 -23.13
C ALA A 245 -3.07 5.32 -21.63
N TYR A 246 -3.13 4.17 -20.94
CA TYR A 246 -2.68 4.06 -19.55
C TYR A 246 -1.16 4.24 -19.41
N ALA A 247 -0.36 3.61 -20.28
CA ALA A 247 1.10 3.75 -20.28
C ALA A 247 1.56 5.20 -20.46
N GLN A 248 0.84 5.99 -21.28
CA GLN A 248 1.10 7.43 -21.41
C GLN A 248 0.92 8.20 -20.10
N GLN A 249 -0.02 7.79 -19.24
CA GLN A 249 -0.26 8.42 -17.94
C GLN A 249 0.83 8.07 -16.92
N LEU A 250 1.51 6.92 -17.08
CA LEU A 250 2.58 6.51 -16.16
C LEU A 250 3.90 7.26 -16.38
N VAL A 251 4.12 7.88 -17.54
CA VAL A 251 5.38 8.55 -17.87
C VAL A 251 5.64 9.73 -16.93
N GLY A 252 6.69 9.60 -16.13
CA GLY A 252 7.10 10.59 -15.14
C GLY A 252 6.23 10.66 -13.89
N GLU A 253 5.22 9.80 -13.77
CA GLU A 253 4.24 9.83 -12.67
C GLU A 253 4.86 9.29 -11.37
N PRO A 254 5.05 10.13 -10.32
CA PRO A 254 5.67 9.71 -9.07
C PRO A 254 4.74 8.93 -8.12
N THR A 255 3.47 8.73 -8.47
CA THR A 255 2.47 8.03 -7.64
C THR A 255 1.64 7.05 -8.47
N TRP A 256 1.55 5.80 -8.03
CA TRP A 256 0.58 4.85 -8.60
C TRP A 256 -0.58 4.66 -7.64
N THR A 257 -1.80 4.64 -8.16
CA THR A 257 -3.03 4.41 -7.41
C THR A 257 -3.79 3.25 -8.03
N PHE A 258 -4.34 2.38 -7.20
CA PHE A 258 -5.08 1.19 -7.59
C PHE A 258 -6.41 1.15 -6.83
N TRP A 259 -7.51 0.88 -7.53
CA TRP A 259 -8.84 0.76 -6.97
C TRP A 259 -9.50 -0.50 -7.53
N TRP A 260 -10.18 -1.25 -6.66
CA TRP A 260 -10.93 -2.45 -7.02
C TRP A 260 -12.42 -2.23 -6.72
N ASP A 261 -13.31 -2.52 -7.66
CA ASP A 261 -14.78 -2.49 -7.48
C ASP A 261 -15.27 -3.72 -6.69
#